data_AF-A0A936GFW2-F1
#
_entry.id   AF-A0A936GFW2-F1
#
_cell.length_a   1.000
_cell.length_b   1.000
_cell.length_c   1.000
_cell.angle_alpha   90.00
_cell.angle_beta   90.00
_cell.angle_gamma   90.00
#
_symmetry.space_group_name_H-M   'P 1'
#
loop_
_entity.id
_entity.type
_entity.pdbx_description
1 polymer ?
#
loop_
_entity_poly.entity_id
_entity_poly.type
_entity_poly.pdbx_seq_one_letter_code
_entity_poly.pdbx_strand_id
1 'polypeptide(L)'
;MKDKCVVALADGIYEYSFVTKTFNKKAQILKDNTLNRLNDGKCAPDGAFWVGSMHNTAEKPTAALYSITSNFEVTKQVENITVSNGIAWSLDGTKMYYIDTPTQKVVQYDYSQGKFQTLRIL
;
A
#
# COMPACT_ATOMS: atom_id res chain seq x y z
N MET A 1 24.35 -5.28 -8.40
CA MET A 1 23.41 -4.72 -7.40
C MET A 1 22.27 -4.07 -8.19
N LYS A 2 21.04 -3.94 -7.66
CA LYS A 2 20.01 -3.15 -8.38
C LYS A 2 20.32 -1.67 -8.20
N ASP A 3 20.33 -0.91 -9.29
CA ASP A 3 20.68 0.53 -9.26
C ASP A 3 19.50 1.43 -8.86
N LYS A 4 18.30 0.84 -8.71
CA LYS A 4 17.07 1.56 -8.40
C LYS A 4 16.15 0.77 -7.46
N CYS A 5 15.27 1.49 -6.77
CA CYS A 5 14.14 0.91 -6.05
C CYS A 5 12.87 1.75 -6.23
N VAL A 6 11.73 1.12 -5.98
CA VAL A 6 10.44 1.82 -5.86
C VAL A 6 10.23 2.16 -4.40
N VAL A 7 9.82 3.40 -4.14
CA VAL A 7 9.49 3.88 -2.79
C VAL A 7 8.15 4.60 -2.80
N ALA A 8 7.43 4.48 -1.69
CA ALA A 8 6.30 5.33 -1.36
C ALA A 8 6.81 6.53 -0.55
N LEU A 9 6.56 7.74 -1.05
CA LEU A 9 6.76 8.97 -0.27
C LEU A 9 5.40 9.50 0.18
N ALA A 10 5.36 10.68 0.83
CA ALA A 10 4.16 11.19 1.47
C ALA A 10 2.91 11.14 0.58
N ASP A 11 3.03 11.44 -0.72
CA ASP A 11 1.92 11.67 -1.64
C ASP A 11 1.83 10.69 -2.82
N GLY A 12 2.83 9.84 -3.04
CA GLY A 12 2.89 9.03 -4.25
C GLY A 12 4.04 8.04 -4.34
N ILE A 13 4.13 7.41 -5.51
CA ILE A 13 5.15 6.41 -5.83
C ILE A 13 6.27 7.05 -6.63
N TYR A 14 7.49 6.73 -6.23
CA TYR A 14 8.71 7.23 -6.81
C TYR A 14 9.65 6.08 -7.16
N GLU A 15 10.42 6.28 -8.22
CA GLU A 15 11.63 5.51 -8.47
C GLU A 15 12.82 6.29 -7.90
N TYR A 16 13.54 5.68 -6.98
CA TYR A 16 14.79 6.20 -6.44
C TYR A 16 15.98 5.55 -7.15
N SER A 17 16.92 6.37 -7.60
CA SER A 17 18.17 5.94 -8.23
C SER A 17 19.33 6.07 -7.24
N PHE A 18 20.01 4.95 -6.97
CA PHE A 18 21.19 4.94 -6.10
C PHE A 18 22.40 5.61 -6.76
N VAL A 19 22.45 5.65 -8.09
CA VAL A 19 23.55 6.24 -8.87
C VAL A 19 23.46 7.77 -8.85
N THR A 20 22.30 8.32 -9.21
CA THR A 20 22.09 9.77 -9.31
C THR A 20 21.62 10.39 -8.01
N LYS A 21 21.18 9.58 -7.04
CA LYS A 21 20.56 10.01 -5.77
C LYS A 21 19.33 10.89 -5.96
N THR A 22 18.56 10.63 -7.03
CA THR A 22 17.36 11.38 -7.37
C THR A 22 16.09 10.55 -7.22
N PHE A 23 14.98 11.22 -6.95
CA PHE A 23 13.63 10.66 -6.93
C PHE A 23 12.88 11.10 -8.18
N ASN A 24 12.36 10.14 -8.95
CA ASN A 24 11.50 10.40 -10.09
C ASN A 24 10.07 9.98 -9.73
N LYS A 25 9.13 10.94 -9.71
CA LYS A 25 7.73 10.63 -9.44
C LYS A 25 7.16 9.79 -10.58
N LYS A 26 6.52 8.68 -10.23
CA LYS A 26 5.93 7.74 -11.19
C LYS A 26 4.41 7.77 -11.15
N ALA A 27 3.83 7.96 -9.97
CA ALA A 27 2.39 8.12 -9.81
C ALA A 27 2.07 9.02 -8.61
N GLN A 28 1.09 9.92 -8.77
CA GLN A 28 0.44 10.62 -7.67
C GLN A 28 -0.65 9.70 -7.09
N ILE A 29 -0.65 9.48 -5.77
CA ILE A 29 -1.71 8.71 -5.10
C ILE A 29 -2.65 9.63 -4.32
N LEU A 30 -2.08 10.54 -3.54
CA LEU A 30 -2.82 11.46 -2.70
C LEU A 30 -2.88 12.84 -3.35
N LYS A 31 -3.98 13.57 -3.12
CA LYS A 31 -4.08 14.96 -3.58
C LYS A 31 -3.14 15.85 -2.79
N ASP A 32 -2.67 16.92 -3.42
CA ASP A 32 -1.90 17.95 -2.73
C ASP A 32 -2.69 18.52 -1.53
N ASN A 33 -1.97 18.88 -0.47
CA ASN A 33 -2.52 19.41 0.79
C ASN A 33 -3.53 18.50 1.50
N THR A 34 -3.55 17.19 1.20
CA THR A 34 -4.25 16.24 2.06
C THR A 34 -3.58 16.17 3.44
N LEU A 35 -4.36 15.81 4.46
CA LEU A 35 -3.82 15.45 5.78
C LEU A 35 -3.42 13.97 5.86
N ASN A 36 -3.46 13.24 4.75
CA ASN A 36 -3.01 11.86 4.67
C ASN A 36 -1.55 11.76 4.19
N ARG A 37 -0.88 10.67 4.57
CA ARG A 37 0.40 10.24 3.98
C ARG A 37 0.38 8.75 3.68
N LEU A 38 1.23 8.28 2.77
CA LEU A 38 1.53 6.84 2.65
C LEU A 38 2.24 6.33 3.92
N ASN A 39 1.99 5.08 4.29
CA ASN A 39 2.48 4.44 5.50
C ASN A 39 3.18 3.12 5.20
N ASP A 40 2.57 1.97 5.49
CA ASP A 40 3.20 0.67 5.25
C ASP A 40 2.94 0.18 3.81
N GLY A 41 3.87 -0.62 3.30
CA GLY A 41 3.79 -1.15 1.94
C GLY A 41 4.63 -2.41 1.73
N LYS A 42 4.19 -3.26 0.81
CA LYS A 42 4.88 -4.52 0.49
C LYS A 42 4.54 -4.98 -0.92
N CYS A 43 5.44 -5.73 -1.56
CA CYS A 43 5.14 -6.33 -2.87
C CYS A 43 4.32 -7.63 -2.69
N ALA A 44 3.24 -7.74 -3.44
CA ALA A 44 2.46 -8.95 -3.56
C ALA A 44 3.22 -10.04 -4.37
N PRO A 45 2.78 -11.31 -4.31
CA PRO A 45 3.38 -12.40 -5.08
C PRO A 45 3.37 -12.19 -6.60
N ASP A 46 2.42 -11.41 -7.11
CA ASP A 46 2.34 -11.04 -8.54
C ASP A 46 3.27 -9.87 -8.91
N GLY A 47 4.03 -9.34 -7.96
CA GLY A 47 4.95 -8.23 -8.14
C GLY A 47 4.31 -6.84 -8.01
N ALA A 48 3.00 -6.72 -7.82
CA ALA A 48 2.36 -5.44 -7.57
C ALA A 48 2.83 -4.87 -6.22
N PHE A 49 3.13 -3.58 -6.18
CA PHE A 49 3.45 -2.89 -4.93
C PHE A 49 2.17 -2.43 -4.24
N TRP A 50 1.92 -2.94 -3.05
CA TRP A 50 0.80 -2.53 -2.22
C TRP A 50 1.27 -1.51 -1.20
N VAL A 51 0.52 -0.43 -1.03
CA VAL A 51 0.81 0.60 -0.05
C VAL A 51 -0.49 1.16 0.47
N GLY A 52 -0.54 1.41 1.77
CA GLY A 52 -1.67 2.09 2.37
C GLY A 52 -1.33 3.48 2.86
N SER A 53 -2.37 4.29 3.05
CA SER A 53 -2.26 5.61 3.64
C SER A 53 -2.72 5.62 5.10
N MET A 54 -2.49 6.75 5.76
CA MET A 54 -3.08 7.10 7.05
C MET A 54 -3.31 8.60 7.14
N HIS A 55 -4.26 9.02 7.97
CA HIS A 55 -4.36 10.42 8.39
C HIS A 55 -3.19 10.74 9.35
N ASN A 56 -2.60 11.94 9.25
CA ASN A 56 -1.45 12.33 10.08
C ASN A 56 -1.75 12.29 11.59
N THR A 57 -3.01 12.52 11.99
CA THR A 57 -3.44 12.41 13.39
C THR A 57 -3.98 11.03 13.77
N ALA A 58 -4.19 10.12 12.81
CA ALA A 58 -4.78 8.79 13.02
C ALA A 58 -6.20 8.78 13.66
N GLU A 59 -6.93 9.90 13.64
CA GLU A 59 -8.25 10.01 14.29
C GLU A 59 -9.43 9.68 13.38
N LYS A 60 -9.25 9.80 12.06
CA LYS A 60 -10.35 9.70 11.08
C LYS A 60 -10.06 8.59 10.07
N PRO A 61 -11.09 7.83 9.65
CA PRO A 61 -10.95 6.79 8.63
C PRO A 61 -10.94 7.40 7.22
N THR A 62 -9.98 8.29 6.93
CA THR A 62 -9.82 8.94 5.62
C THR A 62 -8.80 8.25 4.74
N ALA A 63 -8.21 7.16 5.22
CA ALA A 63 -7.15 6.45 4.54
C ALA A 63 -7.69 5.34 3.64
N ALA A 64 -6.79 4.81 2.81
CA ALA A 64 -7.10 3.78 1.83
C ALA A 64 -5.88 2.88 1.59
N LEU A 65 -6.15 1.68 1.07
CA LEU A 65 -5.14 0.75 0.58
C LEU A 65 -5.13 0.79 -0.95
N TYR A 66 -3.93 0.79 -1.53
CA TYR A 66 -3.70 0.90 -2.97
C TYR A 66 -2.82 -0.24 -3.46
N SER A 67 -3.05 -0.69 -4.69
CA SER A 67 -2.16 -1.58 -5.43
C SER A 67 -1.59 -0.86 -6.64
N ILE A 68 -0.30 -1.03 -6.88
CA ILE A 68 0.43 -0.40 -7.97
C ILE A 68 1.10 -1.49 -8.81
N THR A 69 0.74 -1.55 -10.09
CA THR A 69 1.32 -2.49 -11.05
C THR A 69 2.75 -2.10 -11.43
N SER A 70 3.46 -2.97 -12.16
CA SER A 70 4.81 -2.71 -12.65
C SER A 70 4.92 -1.54 -13.63
N ASN A 71 3.81 -1.15 -14.28
CA ASN A 71 3.74 0.05 -15.13
C ASN A 71 3.22 1.29 -14.37
N PHE A 72 3.16 1.24 -13.04
CA PHE A 72 2.75 2.33 -12.15
C PHE A 72 1.27 2.74 -12.28
N GLU A 73 0.40 1.82 -12.70
CA GLU A 73 -1.05 2.03 -12.64
C GLU A 73 -1.52 1.84 -11.19
N VAL A 74 -2.23 2.84 -10.68
CA VAL A 74 -2.72 2.86 -9.29
C VAL A 74 -4.18 2.45 -9.26
N THR A 75 -4.49 1.43 -8.47
CA THR A 75 -5.86 1.06 -8.12
C THR A 75 -6.08 1.23 -6.63
N LYS A 76 -7.16 1.92 -6.25
CA LYS A 76 -7.61 1.97 -4.86
C LYS A 76 -8.44 0.74 -4.55
N GLN A 77 -8.09 0.01 -3.51
CA GLN A 77 -8.59 -1.32 -3.21
C GLN A 77 -9.52 -1.35 -1.99
N VAL A 78 -9.16 -0.62 -0.94
CA VAL A 78 -9.95 -0.51 0.29
C VAL A 78 -10.01 0.95 0.73
N GLU A 79 -11.17 1.39 1.19
CA GLU A 79 -11.45 2.73 1.72
C GLU A 79 -11.83 2.67 3.20
N ASN A 80 -11.99 3.85 3.82
CA ASN A 80 -12.40 3.99 5.21
C ASN A 80 -11.46 3.30 6.22
N ILE A 81 -10.15 3.32 5.92
CA ILE A 81 -9.09 2.84 6.80
C ILE A 81 -8.64 3.98 7.70
N THR A 82 -8.23 3.67 8.93
CA THR A 82 -7.70 4.68 9.86
C THR A 82 -6.18 4.81 9.75
N VAL A 83 -5.45 3.72 9.99
CA VAL A 83 -3.98 3.65 9.85
C VAL A 83 -3.61 2.34 9.17
N SER A 84 -3.44 2.40 7.85
CA SER A 84 -3.01 1.25 7.07
C SER A 84 -1.62 0.79 7.48
N ASN A 85 -1.49 -0.48 7.83
CA ASN A 85 -0.26 -1.07 8.35
C ASN A 85 -0.18 -2.54 7.95
N GLY A 86 0.89 -3.22 8.37
CA GLY A 86 1.07 -4.67 8.35
C GLY A 86 0.46 -5.39 7.16
N ILE A 87 1.22 -5.54 6.07
CA ILE A 87 0.79 -6.27 4.88
C ILE A 87 1.62 -7.56 4.75
N ALA A 88 0.96 -8.71 4.60
CA ALA A 88 1.63 -9.96 4.33
C ALA A 88 0.78 -10.87 3.43
N TRP A 89 1.43 -11.84 2.79
CA TRP A 89 0.75 -12.86 2.00
C TRP A 89 1.10 -14.25 2.52
N SER A 90 0.18 -15.19 2.33
CA SER A 90 0.48 -16.61 2.51
C SER A 90 1.52 -17.07 1.50
N LEU A 91 2.23 -18.15 1.82
CA LEU A 91 3.33 -18.67 0.98
C LEU A 91 2.86 -19.16 -0.39
N ASP A 92 1.62 -19.65 -0.48
CA ASP A 92 0.96 -20.04 -1.72
C ASP A 92 0.38 -18.84 -2.50
N GLY A 93 0.46 -17.63 -1.94
CA GLY A 93 -0.03 -16.40 -2.54
C GLY A 93 -1.54 -16.31 -2.68
N THR A 94 -2.32 -17.13 -1.97
CA THR A 94 -3.80 -17.14 -2.08
C THR A 94 -4.50 -16.27 -1.03
N LYS A 95 -3.76 -15.78 -0.03
CA LYS A 95 -4.29 -14.98 1.08
C LYS A 95 -3.45 -13.75 1.31
N MET A 96 -4.11 -12.65 1.64
CA MET A 96 -3.48 -11.46 2.22
C MET A 96 -3.88 -11.32 3.68
N TYR A 97 -2.92 -10.98 4.53
CA TYR A 97 -3.11 -10.58 5.91
C TYR A 97 -2.85 -9.09 6.02
N TYR A 98 -3.75 -8.38 6.69
CA TYR A 98 -3.76 -6.93 6.72
C TYR A 98 -4.12 -6.39 8.10
N ILE A 99 -3.55 -5.23 8.44
CA ILE A 99 -3.80 -4.54 9.71
C ILE A 99 -4.24 -3.10 9.44
N ASP A 100 -5.41 -2.73 9.97
CA ASP A 100 -5.75 -1.33 10.28
C ASP A 100 -5.53 -1.11 11.78
N THR A 101 -4.49 -0.35 12.14
CA THR A 101 -3.91 -0.36 13.49
C THR A 101 -4.95 -0.14 14.62
N PRO A 102 -5.87 0.85 14.55
CA PRO A 102 -6.80 1.12 15.64
C PRO A 102 -7.85 0.02 15.84
N THR A 103 -8.04 -0.87 14.86
CA THR A 103 -8.96 -2.01 15.00
C THR A 103 -8.39 -3.09 15.91
N GLN A 104 -7.08 -3.10 16.15
CA GLN A 104 -6.35 -4.12 16.91
C GLN A 104 -6.60 -5.55 16.42
N LYS A 105 -6.85 -5.70 15.12
CA LYS A 105 -7.15 -6.98 14.49
C LYS A 105 -6.22 -7.24 13.32
N VAL A 106 -5.90 -8.52 13.12
CA VAL A 106 -5.38 -9.00 11.84
C VAL A 106 -6.57 -9.53 11.06
N VAL A 107 -6.75 -9.03 9.85
CA VAL A 107 -7.78 -9.53 8.94
C VAL A 107 -7.16 -10.30 7.78
N GLN A 108 -7.82 -11.36 7.37
CA GLN A 108 -7.47 -12.15 6.19
C GLN A 108 -8.41 -11.80 5.04
N TYR A 109 -7.85 -11.59 3.86
CA TYR A 109 -8.58 -11.56 2.61
C TYR A 109 -8.18 -12.76 1.74
N ASP A 110 -9.17 -13.39 1.12
CA ASP A 110 -8.91 -14.27 -0.01
C ASP A 110 -8.40 -13.41 -1.18
N TYR A 111 -7.22 -13.76 -1.71
CA TYR A 111 -6.49 -12.99 -2.72
C TYR A 111 -6.32 -13.82 -3.99
N SER A 112 -6.90 -13.34 -5.09
CA SER A 112 -6.69 -13.92 -6.41
C SER A 112 -6.63 -12.81 -7.47
N GLN A 113 -5.64 -12.89 -8.36
CA GLN A 113 -5.46 -11.96 -9.47
C GLN A 113 -5.50 -10.48 -9.05
N GLY A 114 -4.82 -10.11 -7.97
CA GLY A 114 -4.75 -8.72 -7.51
C GLY A 114 -6.02 -8.21 -6.81
N LYS A 115 -7.00 -9.06 -6.53
CA LYS A 115 -8.28 -8.67 -5.91
C LYS A 115 -8.55 -9.39 -4.60
N PHE A 116 -9.29 -8.71 -3.73
CA PHE A 116 -9.88 -9.26 -2.52
C PHE A 116 -11.28 -9.78 -2.79
N GLN A 117 -11.63 -10.93 -2.21
CA GLN A 117 -12.97 -11.50 -2.37
C GLN A 117 -13.72 -11.70 -1.05
N THR A 118 -13.04 -12.07 0.03
CA THR A 118 -13.72 -12.40 1.29
C THR A 118 -12.90 -11.95 2.47
N LEU A 119 -13.50 -11.14 3.35
CA LEU A 119 -12.92 -10.67 4.60
C LEU A 119 -13.21 -11.66 5.72
N ARG A 120 -12.17 -12.09 6.44
CA ARG A 120 -12.27 -12.88 7.68
C ARG A 120 -11.47 -12.20 8.77
N ILE A 121 -12.04 -12.07 9.96
CA ILE A 121 -11.32 -11.56 11.14
C ILE A 121 -10.65 -12.77 11.81
N LEU A 122 -9.35 -12.69 12.05
CA LEU A 122 -8.57 -13.73 12.74
C LEU A 122 -8.53 -13.50 14.24
#